data_AF-A0A968T3D7-F1
#
_entry.id   AF-A0A968T3D7-F1
#
_cell.length_a   1.000
_cell.length_b   1.000
_cell.length_c   1.000
_cell.angle_alpha   90.00
_cell.angle_beta   90.00
_cell.angle_gamma   90.00
#
_symmetry.space_group_name_H-M   'P 1'
#
loop_
_entity.id
_entity.type
_entity.pdbx_description
1 polymer ?
#
loop_
_entity_poly.entity_id
_entity_poly.type
_entity_poly.pdbx_seq_one_letter_code
_entity_poly.pdbx_strand_id
1 'polypeptide(L)'
;MSAIILRKGANLGVKALYYVVTILAISIVLFFLGSPATANEFSFNFANAEFRNSGQFYLVFAIIFPAFTGMTAGVGLSGDLKNPAKSIPIGTIAATVLGMIIYFFISYKLASSATPEELTNNQFVMSKIALFGWIVVPLGLAASTISSALGSVMVAPRTLQALANDKSFPVKLINRWLSQSRKKDEEPVNASLITCTIALVFVALGNVDVVAQIISMFFMITYGSLCLISFLNHFGSSPSYRPSFKSKWFISLNWFCNFGLGNV
;
A
#
# COMPACT_ATOMS: atom_id res chain seq x y z
N MET A 1 -11.14 -15.38 4.52
CA MET A 1 -9.66 -15.42 4.41
C MET A 1 -8.97 -15.50 5.77
N SER A 2 -9.41 -14.73 6.77
CA SER A 2 -8.85 -14.72 8.14
C SER A 2 -8.77 -16.10 8.82
N ALA A 3 -9.73 -17.00 8.58
CA ALA A 3 -9.73 -18.36 9.15
C ALA A 3 -8.66 -19.31 8.57
N ILE A 4 -8.21 -19.11 7.33
CA ILE A 4 -7.21 -19.96 6.66
C ILE A 4 -5.80 -19.58 7.12
N ILE A 5 -5.55 -18.29 7.32
CA ILE A 5 -4.26 -17.75 7.79
C ILE A 5 -4.01 -18.16 9.25
N LEU A 6 -5.05 -18.15 10.08
CA LEU A 6 -4.99 -18.61 11.47
C LEU A 6 -4.58 -20.09 11.60
N ARG A 7 -4.85 -20.94 10.59
CA ARG A 7 -4.61 -22.40 10.65
C ARG A 7 -3.30 -22.88 9.99
N LYS A 8 -2.71 -22.15 9.04
CA LYS A 8 -1.62 -22.67 8.19
C LYS A 8 -0.27 -21.93 8.24
N GLY A 9 -0.16 -20.82 8.99
CA GLY A 9 1.10 -20.13 9.26
C GLY A 9 1.65 -19.28 8.10
N ALA A 10 2.54 -18.33 8.43
CA ALA A 10 3.05 -17.28 7.53
C ALA A 10 3.81 -17.79 6.29
N ASN A 11 4.45 -18.96 6.37
CA ASN A 11 5.24 -19.54 5.25
C ASN A 11 4.40 -19.86 4.00
N LEU A 12 3.10 -20.15 4.16
CA LEU A 12 2.21 -20.35 3.02
C LEU A 12 1.89 -19.04 2.30
N GLY A 13 1.82 -17.93 3.05
CA GLY A 13 1.53 -16.60 2.50
C GLY A 13 2.61 -16.10 1.55
N VAL A 14 3.89 -16.29 1.91
CA VAL A 14 5.02 -15.86 1.05
C VAL A 14 5.07 -16.67 -0.26
N LYS A 15 4.79 -17.97 -0.21
CA LYS A 15 4.70 -18.79 -1.43
C LYS A 15 3.53 -18.37 -2.32
N ALA A 16 2.40 -17.98 -1.74
CA ALA A 16 1.25 -17.47 -2.49
C ALA A 16 1.56 -16.14 -3.21
N LEU A 17 2.39 -15.27 -2.62
CA LEU A 17 2.80 -14.00 -3.23
C LEU A 17 3.51 -14.18 -4.58
N TYR A 18 4.31 -15.25 -4.77
CA TYR A 18 4.95 -15.51 -6.07
C TYR A 18 3.95 -15.78 -7.19
N TYR A 19 2.86 -16.51 -6.89
CA TYR A 19 1.79 -16.75 -7.85
C TYR A 19 1.05 -15.46 -8.19
N VAL A 20 0.74 -14.64 -7.17
CA VAL A 20 0.10 -13.33 -7.37
C VAL A 20 0.96 -12.46 -8.28
N VAL A 21 2.25 -12.30 -7.98
CA VAL A 21 3.13 -11.42 -8.76
C VAL A 21 3.20 -11.88 -10.22
N THR A 22 3.24 -13.20 -10.46
CA THR A 22 3.20 -13.75 -11.82
C THR A 22 1.90 -13.38 -12.55
N ILE A 23 0.75 -13.53 -11.89
CA ILE A 23 -0.56 -13.17 -12.46
C ILE A 23 -0.62 -11.67 -12.76
N LEU A 24 -0.15 -10.82 -11.84
CA LEU A 24 -0.11 -9.37 -12.04
C LEU A 24 0.81 -8.97 -13.18
N ALA A 25 2.00 -9.57 -13.29
CA ALA A 25 2.92 -9.31 -14.38
C ALA A 25 2.30 -9.66 -15.73
N ILE A 26 1.66 -10.84 -15.83
CA ILE A 26 0.94 -11.25 -17.04
C ILE A 26 -0.21 -10.26 -17.35
N SER A 27 -0.97 -9.86 -16.33
CA SER A 27 -2.08 -8.92 -16.51
C SER A 27 -1.63 -7.56 -17.02
N ILE A 28 -0.51 -7.05 -16.51
CA ILE A 28 0.06 -5.77 -16.95
C ILE A 28 0.59 -5.91 -18.38
N VAL A 29 1.31 -6.98 -18.71
CA VAL A 29 1.82 -7.22 -20.07
C VAL A 29 0.68 -7.29 -21.08
N LEU A 30 -0.37 -8.05 -20.79
CA LEU A 30 -1.54 -8.18 -21.67
C LEU A 30 -2.34 -6.88 -21.80
N PHE A 31 -2.34 -6.04 -20.77
CA PHE A 31 -2.88 -4.68 -20.85
C PHE A 31 -2.08 -3.81 -21.83
N PHE A 32 -0.75 -3.84 -21.77
CA PHE A 32 0.09 -3.05 -22.69
C PHE A 32 0.04 -3.54 -24.14
N LEU A 33 -0.07 -4.85 -24.37
CA LEU A 33 -0.27 -5.44 -25.69
C LEU A 33 -1.69 -5.23 -26.25
N GLY A 34 -2.59 -4.70 -25.43
CA GLY A 34 -3.96 -4.38 -25.77
C GLY A 34 -4.15 -3.26 -26.79
N SER A 35 -5.21 -3.36 -27.58
CA SER A 35 -5.60 -2.36 -28.57
C SER A 35 -6.40 -1.21 -27.92
N PRO A 36 -6.38 0.01 -28.48
CA PRO A 36 -7.21 1.11 -28.01
C PRO A 36 -8.70 0.76 -27.99
N ALA A 37 -9.45 1.28 -27.01
CA ALA A 37 -10.88 1.00 -26.85
C ALA A 37 -11.73 1.68 -27.94
N THR A 38 -11.28 2.83 -28.45
CA THR A 38 -11.90 3.57 -29.56
C THR A 38 -11.07 3.46 -30.83
N ALA A 39 -11.74 3.16 -31.95
CA ALA A 39 -11.15 3.02 -33.29
C ALA A 39 -10.67 4.35 -33.92
N ASN A 40 -10.99 5.49 -33.31
CA ASN A 40 -10.50 6.79 -33.75
C ASN A 40 -9.10 7.01 -33.17
N GLU A 41 -8.14 7.40 -34.01
CA GLU A 41 -6.77 7.74 -33.62
C GLU A 41 -6.76 8.98 -32.72
N PHE A 42 -7.08 8.78 -31.44
CA PHE A 42 -6.92 9.80 -30.42
C PHE A 42 -5.43 9.90 -30.10
N SER A 43 -4.74 10.83 -30.75
CA SER A 43 -3.35 11.14 -30.43
C SER A 43 -3.30 11.96 -29.14
N PHE A 44 -3.08 11.28 -28.01
CA PHE A 44 -2.78 11.96 -26.76
C PHE A 44 -1.47 12.75 -26.93
N ASN A 45 -1.57 14.07 -26.97
CA ASN A 45 -0.43 14.99 -27.02
C ASN A 45 -0.28 15.67 -25.66
N PHE A 46 0.89 15.51 -25.03
CA PHE A 46 1.23 16.20 -23.77
C PHE A 46 1.07 17.72 -23.88
N ALA A 47 1.24 18.29 -25.07
CA ALA A 47 1.08 19.72 -25.32
C ALA A 47 -0.38 20.22 -25.19
N ASN A 48 -1.37 19.33 -25.36
CA ASN A 48 -2.80 19.65 -25.27
C ASN A 48 -3.42 19.14 -23.96
N ALA A 49 -2.60 18.75 -22.98
CA ALA A 49 -3.07 18.28 -21.69
C ALA A 49 -3.57 19.47 -20.84
N GLU A 50 -4.89 19.64 -20.78
CA GLU A 50 -5.51 20.64 -19.91
C GLU A 50 -5.70 20.12 -18.49
N PHE A 51 -5.31 20.92 -17.49
CA PHE A 51 -5.66 20.66 -16.09
C PHE A 51 -7.15 20.93 -15.88
N ARG A 52 -7.95 19.86 -15.92
CA ARG A 52 -9.37 19.91 -15.58
C ARG A 52 -9.56 19.68 -14.08
N ASN A 53 -10.50 20.40 -13.46
CA ASN A 53 -10.88 20.25 -12.05
C ASN A 53 -9.72 20.36 -11.04
N SER A 54 -8.88 21.38 -11.16
CA SER A 54 -7.78 21.65 -10.21
C SER A 54 -8.24 21.76 -8.74
N GLY A 55 -9.48 22.18 -8.51
CA GLY A 55 -10.09 22.21 -7.16
C GLY A 55 -10.32 20.85 -6.50
N GLN A 56 -10.27 19.75 -7.26
CA GLN A 56 -10.42 18.38 -6.74
C GLN A 56 -9.09 17.62 -6.63
N PHE A 57 -7.96 18.31 -6.85
CA PHE A 57 -6.63 17.69 -6.82
C PHE A 57 -6.39 16.90 -5.53
N TYR A 58 -6.69 17.49 -4.37
CA TYR A 58 -6.49 16.84 -3.08
C TYR A 58 -7.39 15.62 -2.87
N LEU A 59 -8.62 15.66 -3.39
CA LEU A 59 -9.55 14.52 -3.32
C LEU A 59 -9.04 13.36 -4.18
N VAL A 60 -8.62 13.63 -5.41
CA VAL A 60 -8.04 12.63 -6.30
C VAL A 60 -6.74 12.07 -5.71
N PHE A 61 -5.88 12.94 -5.15
CA PHE A 61 -4.68 12.52 -4.45
C PHE A 61 -5.00 11.59 -3.28
N ALA A 62 -5.97 11.94 -2.43
CA ALA A 62 -6.36 11.13 -1.27
C ALA A 62 -6.93 9.77 -1.65
N ILE A 63 -7.58 9.64 -2.81
CA ILE A 63 -8.09 8.35 -3.31
C ILE A 63 -6.97 7.49 -3.89
N ILE A 64 -5.99 8.09 -4.58
CA ILE A 64 -4.89 7.35 -5.22
C ILE A 64 -3.77 7.03 -4.22
N PHE A 65 -3.56 7.86 -3.20
CA PHE A 65 -2.47 7.73 -2.26
C PHE A 65 -2.29 6.34 -1.62
N PRO A 66 -3.35 5.60 -1.23
CA PRO A 66 -3.23 4.24 -0.69
C PRO A 66 -2.58 3.25 -1.65
N ALA A 67 -2.58 3.52 -2.97
CA ALA A 67 -1.86 2.69 -3.94
C ALA A 67 -0.33 2.71 -3.73
N PHE A 68 0.20 3.74 -3.05
CA PHE A 68 1.64 3.91 -2.80
C PHE A 68 2.09 3.52 -1.39
N THR A 69 1.18 3.15 -0.48
CA THR A 69 1.49 2.94 0.95
C THR A 69 2.05 1.55 1.29
N GLY A 70 2.30 0.71 0.27
CA GLY A 70 2.77 -0.67 0.44
C GLY A 70 4.22 -0.84 0.93
N MET A 71 5.01 0.24 1.00
CA MET A 71 6.44 0.18 1.39
C MET A 71 6.67 -0.39 2.80
N THR A 72 5.74 -0.19 3.73
CA THR A 72 5.90 -0.64 5.13
C THR A 72 5.66 -2.12 5.34
N ALA A 73 5.03 -2.81 4.38
CA ALA A 73 4.81 -4.25 4.46
C ALA A 73 6.14 -5.03 4.54
N GLY A 74 7.19 -4.54 3.86
CA GLY A 74 8.54 -5.14 3.92
C GLY A 74 9.22 -4.97 5.29
N VAL A 75 8.88 -3.92 6.03
CA VAL A 75 9.38 -3.68 7.39
C VAL A 75 8.63 -4.55 8.41
N GLY A 76 7.33 -4.76 8.22
CA GLY A 76 6.51 -5.58 9.12
C GLY A 76 6.94 -7.06 9.21
N LEU A 77 7.72 -7.54 8.23
CA LEU A 77 8.30 -8.89 8.18
C LEU A 77 9.82 -8.88 8.37
N SER A 78 10.39 -7.79 8.91
CA SER A 78 11.84 -7.64 9.06
C SER A 78 12.48 -8.74 9.92
N GLY A 79 11.75 -9.28 10.90
CA GLY A 79 12.22 -10.35 11.78
C GLY A 79 12.46 -11.69 11.07
N ASP A 80 11.82 -11.89 9.90
CA ASP A 80 11.90 -13.12 9.12
C ASP A 80 12.97 -13.03 8.00
N LEU A 81 13.64 -11.88 7.84
CA LEU A 81 14.65 -11.66 6.81
C LEU A 81 16.03 -12.15 7.26
N LYS A 82 16.76 -12.83 6.36
CA LYS A 82 18.15 -13.26 6.60
C LYS A 82 19.09 -12.10 6.92
N ASN A 83 18.95 -10.96 6.22
CA ASN A 83 19.78 -9.76 6.38
C ASN A 83 18.93 -8.48 6.29
N PRO A 84 18.15 -8.11 7.34
CA PRO A 84 17.18 -7.03 7.28
C PRO A 84 17.81 -5.67 6.94
N ALA A 85 18.98 -5.38 7.49
CA ALA A 85 19.69 -4.11 7.31
C ALA A 85 20.07 -3.80 5.85
N LYS A 86 20.22 -4.83 5.00
CA LYS A 86 20.53 -4.68 3.57
C LYS A 86 19.30 -4.93 2.70
N SER A 87 18.49 -5.93 3.04
CA SER A 87 17.33 -6.32 2.24
C SER A 87 16.19 -5.30 2.26
N ILE A 88 15.93 -4.64 3.41
CA ILE A 88 14.83 -3.66 3.51
C ILE A 88 15.09 -2.42 2.65
N PRO A 89 16.25 -1.73 2.75
CA PRO A 89 16.48 -0.53 1.94
C PRO A 89 16.47 -0.83 0.44
N ILE A 90 17.16 -1.89 0.02
CA ILE A 90 17.26 -2.25 -1.41
C ILE A 90 15.88 -2.65 -1.96
N GLY A 91 15.15 -3.51 -1.24
CA GLY A 91 13.84 -3.98 -1.67
C GLY A 91 12.82 -2.85 -1.76
N THR A 92 12.77 -1.98 -0.74
CA THR A 92 11.80 -0.87 -0.68
C THR A 92 12.06 0.17 -1.77
N ILE A 93 13.33 0.57 -1.97
CA ILE A 93 13.68 1.55 -3.00
C ILE A 93 13.42 0.98 -4.39
N ALA A 94 13.85 -0.26 -4.67
CA ALA A 94 13.64 -0.90 -5.97
C ALA A 94 12.14 -1.07 -6.29
N ALA A 95 11.34 -1.53 -5.31
CA ALA A 95 9.90 -1.68 -5.48
C ALA A 95 9.20 -0.34 -5.74
N THR A 96 9.62 0.72 -5.04
CA THR A 96 9.04 2.07 -5.20
C THR A 96 9.33 2.65 -6.57
N VAL A 97 10.59 2.58 -7.02
CA VAL A 97 11.00 3.08 -8.35
C VAL A 97 10.31 2.28 -9.46
N LEU A 98 10.29 0.95 -9.34
CA LEU A 98 9.61 0.09 -10.32
C LEU A 98 8.10 0.38 -10.37
N GLY A 99 7.44 0.51 -9.21
CA GLY A 99 6.03 0.85 -9.12
C GLY A 99 5.72 2.21 -9.75
N MET A 100 6.54 3.22 -9.50
CA MET A 100 6.42 4.55 -10.12
C MET A 100 6.50 4.48 -11.64
N ILE A 101 7.47 3.73 -12.18
CA ILE A 101 7.61 3.53 -13.63
C ILE A 101 6.36 2.84 -14.21
N ILE A 102 5.89 1.77 -13.57
CA ILE A 102 4.70 1.04 -14.02
C ILE A 102 3.45 1.94 -14.00
N TYR A 103 3.23 2.69 -12.92
CA TYR A 103 2.08 3.59 -12.82
C TYR A 103 2.11 4.70 -13.87
N PHE A 104 3.29 5.25 -14.17
CA PHE A 104 3.45 6.24 -15.25
C PHE A 104 3.02 5.65 -16.60
N PHE A 105 3.53 4.47 -16.96
CA PHE A 105 3.20 3.85 -18.23
C PHE A 105 1.73 3.41 -18.32
N ILE A 106 1.14 2.93 -17.23
CA ILE A 106 -0.30 2.60 -17.19
C ILE A 106 -1.12 3.86 -17.42
N SER A 107 -0.80 4.96 -16.74
CA SER A 107 -1.49 6.25 -16.89
C SER A 107 -1.39 6.77 -18.32
N TYR A 108 -0.20 6.71 -18.91
CA TYR A 108 0.04 7.07 -20.31
C TYR A 108 -0.78 6.20 -21.28
N LYS A 109 -0.76 4.88 -21.10
CA LYS A 109 -1.51 3.95 -21.96
C LYS A 109 -3.03 4.15 -21.84
N LEU A 110 -3.55 4.43 -20.65
CA LEU A 110 -4.97 4.76 -20.47
C LEU A 110 -5.33 6.07 -21.18
N ALA A 111 -4.52 7.11 -21.00
CA ALA A 111 -4.73 8.41 -21.64
C ALA A 111 -4.65 8.36 -23.18
N SER A 112 -3.83 7.46 -23.73
CA SER A 112 -3.71 7.27 -25.19
C SER A 112 -4.75 6.31 -25.78
N SER A 113 -5.45 5.52 -24.96
CA SER A 113 -6.29 4.41 -25.44
C SER A 113 -7.79 4.59 -25.19
N ALA A 114 -8.19 5.58 -24.40
CA ALA A 114 -9.58 5.87 -24.06
C ALA A 114 -9.81 7.38 -23.92
N THR A 115 -11.02 7.84 -24.20
CA THR A 115 -11.38 9.26 -24.03
C THR A 115 -11.61 9.61 -22.56
N PRO A 116 -11.52 10.89 -22.16
CA PRO A 116 -11.84 11.31 -20.78
C PRO A 116 -13.25 10.92 -20.33
N GLU A 117 -14.21 10.91 -21.25
CA GLU A 117 -15.59 10.51 -21.00
C GLU A 117 -15.70 9.01 -20.70
N GLU A 118 -14.98 8.17 -21.45
CA GLU A 118 -14.92 6.73 -21.17
C GLU A 118 -14.25 6.44 -19.82
N LEU A 119 -13.13 7.12 -19.53
CA LEU A 119 -12.40 6.98 -18.26
C LEU A 119 -13.24 7.38 -17.04
N THR A 120 -14.15 8.34 -17.20
CA THR A 120 -15.04 8.80 -16.11
C THR A 120 -16.26 7.90 -15.94
N ASN A 121 -16.86 7.44 -17.04
CA ASN A 121 -18.12 6.70 -17.00
C ASN A 121 -17.97 5.19 -16.82
N ASN A 122 -16.78 4.63 -17.07
CA ASN A 122 -16.60 3.19 -17.05
C ASN A 122 -15.39 2.78 -16.20
N GLN A 123 -15.68 2.28 -14.99
CA GLN A 123 -14.66 1.81 -14.04
C GLN A 123 -13.83 0.62 -14.56
N PHE A 124 -14.34 -0.13 -15.55
CA PHE A 124 -13.66 -1.27 -16.15
C PHE A 124 -13.09 -0.96 -17.55
N VAL A 125 -12.78 0.30 -17.88
CA VAL A 125 -12.12 0.68 -19.15
C VAL A 125 -10.85 -0.10 -19.40
N MET A 126 -10.07 -0.39 -18.35
CA MET A 126 -8.86 -1.21 -18.45
C MET A 126 -9.14 -2.59 -19.09
N SER A 127 -10.31 -3.18 -18.83
CA SER A 127 -10.75 -4.46 -19.42
C SER A 127 -11.13 -4.34 -20.90
N LYS A 128 -11.48 -3.16 -21.40
CA LYS A 128 -11.77 -2.94 -22.82
C LYS A 128 -10.48 -2.80 -23.64
N ILE A 129 -9.43 -2.27 -23.02
CA ILE A 129 -8.14 -2.03 -23.67
C ILE A 129 -7.30 -3.32 -23.70
N ALA A 130 -7.28 -4.09 -22.62
CA ALA A 130 -6.40 -5.25 -22.49
C ALA A 130 -6.75 -6.40 -23.45
N LEU A 131 -5.72 -7.11 -23.94
CA LEU A 131 -5.91 -8.41 -24.61
C LEU A 131 -6.53 -9.41 -23.65
N PHE A 132 -7.61 -10.07 -24.06
CA PHE A 132 -8.41 -10.94 -23.20
C PHE A 132 -8.88 -10.25 -21.91
N GLY A 133 -9.15 -8.94 -21.98
CA GLY A 133 -9.39 -8.11 -20.80
C GLY A 133 -10.53 -8.60 -19.90
N TRP A 134 -11.58 -9.22 -20.47
CA TRP A 134 -12.69 -9.82 -19.73
C TRP A 134 -12.24 -10.80 -18.62
N ILE A 135 -11.12 -11.51 -18.83
CA ILE A 135 -10.59 -12.49 -17.88
C ILE A 135 -9.41 -11.89 -17.12
N VAL A 136 -8.49 -11.28 -17.86
CA VAL A 136 -7.18 -10.89 -17.35
C VAL A 136 -7.27 -9.77 -16.32
N VAL A 137 -8.09 -8.75 -16.60
CA VAL A 137 -8.20 -7.58 -15.70
C VAL A 137 -8.92 -7.93 -14.39
N PRO A 138 -10.09 -8.61 -14.39
CA PRO A 138 -10.70 -9.06 -13.14
C PRO A 138 -9.80 -10.03 -12.35
N LEU A 139 -9.06 -10.91 -13.03
CA LEU A 139 -8.12 -11.82 -12.37
C LEU A 139 -6.94 -11.07 -11.73
N GLY A 140 -6.37 -10.10 -12.43
CA GLY A 140 -5.33 -9.22 -11.90
C GLY A 140 -5.82 -8.39 -10.72
N LEU A 141 -7.02 -7.82 -10.81
CA LEU A 141 -7.68 -7.09 -9.72
C LEU A 141 -7.84 -8.00 -8.48
N ALA A 142 -8.42 -9.19 -8.66
CA ALA A 142 -8.62 -10.15 -7.58
C ALA A 142 -7.28 -10.56 -6.94
N ALA A 143 -6.26 -10.86 -7.75
CA ALA A 143 -4.92 -11.20 -7.25
C ALA A 143 -4.30 -10.04 -6.44
N SER A 144 -4.38 -8.81 -6.95
CA SER A 144 -3.87 -7.61 -6.28
C SER A 144 -4.56 -7.39 -4.93
N THR A 145 -5.90 -7.42 -4.91
CA THR A 145 -6.68 -7.23 -3.69
C THR A 145 -6.38 -8.30 -2.65
N ILE A 146 -6.30 -9.57 -3.06
CA ILE A 146 -5.95 -10.68 -2.16
C ILE A 146 -4.55 -10.49 -1.57
N SER A 147 -3.58 -10.12 -2.41
CA SER A 147 -2.19 -9.91 -1.98
C SER A 147 -2.06 -8.82 -0.92
N SER A 148 -2.66 -7.64 -1.19
CA SER A 148 -2.66 -6.52 -0.26
C SER A 148 -3.39 -6.88 1.05
N ALA A 149 -4.53 -7.58 0.96
CA ALA A 149 -5.26 -8.05 2.14
C ALA A 149 -4.43 -9.05 2.97
N LEU A 150 -3.71 -9.97 2.34
CA LEU A 150 -2.81 -10.91 3.02
C LEU A 150 -1.70 -10.16 3.76
N GLY A 151 -1.07 -9.18 3.11
CA GLY A 151 -0.03 -8.36 3.73
C GLY A 151 -0.53 -7.64 4.98
N SER A 152 -1.65 -6.93 4.89
CA SER A 152 -2.23 -6.18 6.01
C SER A 152 -2.68 -7.09 7.17
N VAL A 153 -3.27 -8.24 6.86
CA VAL A 153 -3.74 -9.19 7.89
C VAL A 153 -2.58 -9.87 8.62
N MET A 154 -1.42 -10.03 8.00
CA MET A 154 -0.23 -10.57 8.68
C MET A 154 0.48 -9.52 9.54
N VAL A 155 0.59 -8.28 9.06
CA VAL A 155 1.39 -7.24 9.75
C VAL A 155 0.62 -6.56 10.87
N ALA A 156 -0.64 -6.17 10.64
CA ALA A 156 -1.39 -5.34 11.60
C ALA A 156 -1.55 -5.97 13.00
N PRO A 157 -1.91 -7.26 13.14
CA PRO A 157 -2.01 -7.91 14.46
C PRO A 157 -0.68 -7.98 15.19
N ARG A 158 0.43 -8.18 14.47
CA ARG A 158 1.78 -8.28 15.03
C ARG A 158 2.26 -6.92 15.53
N THR A 159 2.01 -5.85 14.78
CA THR A 159 2.28 -4.48 15.24
C THR A 159 1.45 -4.14 16.49
N LEU A 160 0.16 -4.48 16.49
CA LEU A 160 -0.72 -4.24 17.64
C LEU A 160 -0.27 -5.03 18.88
N GLN A 161 0.15 -6.28 18.70
CA GLN A 161 0.70 -7.09 19.78
C GLN A 161 2.04 -6.53 20.30
N ALA A 162 2.94 -6.10 19.43
CA ALA A 162 4.22 -5.51 19.83
C ALA A 162 4.02 -4.28 20.73
N LEU A 163 3.09 -3.38 20.36
CA LEU A 163 2.73 -2.23 21.19
C LEU A 163 2.20 -2.64 22.57
N ALA A 164 1.44 -3.72 22.64
CA ALA A 164 0.93 -4.27 23.90
C ALA A 164 2.03 -4.90 24.77
N ASN A 165 3.01 -5.56 24.15
CA ASN A 165 4.20 -6.10 24.83
C ASN A 165 5.05 -4.98 25.44
N ASP A 166 5.17 -3.85 24.73
CA ASP A 166 5.87 -2.65 25.20
C ASP A 166 5.08 -1.84 26.24
N LYS A 167 3.89 -2.33 26.65
CA LYS A 167 2.98 -1.68 27.60
C LYS A 167 2.59 -0.25 27.18
N SER A 168 2.47 -0.02 25.88
CA SER A 168 2.17 1.30 25.32
C SER A 168 0.74 1.77 25.63
N PHE A 169 -0.21 0.85 25.88
CA PHE A 169 -1.58 1.24 26.22
C PHE A 169 -1.71 1.64 27.70
N PRO A 170 -2.53 2.65 28.03
CA PRO A 170 -2.70 3.12 29.40
C PRO A 170 -3.36 2.08 30.31
N VAL A 171 -4.19 1.19 29.76
CA VAL A 171 -4.91 0.15 30.52
C VAL A 171 -4.10 -1.15 30.53
N LYS A 172 -3.61 -1.55 31.72
CA LYS A 172 -2.81 -2.78 31.91
C LYS A 172 -3.53 -4.04 31.47
N LEU A 173 -4.86 -4.10 31.61
CA LEU A 173 -5.68 -5.24 31.18
C LEU A 173 -5.60 -5.43 29.66
N ILE A 174 -5.66 -4.34 28.89
CA ILE A 174 -5.59 -4.35 27.43
C ILE A 174 -4.20 -4.83 26.99
N ASN A 175 -3.14 -4.32 27.60
CA ASN A 175 -1.77 -4.79 27.34
C ASN A 175 -1.66 -6.30 27.55
N ARG A 176 -2.13 -6.81 28.70
CA ARG A 176 -2.06 -8.24 29.04
C ARG A 176 -2.91 -9.13 28.14
N TRP A 177 -4.00 -8.61 27.59
CA TRP A 177 -4.88 -9.37 26.72
C TRP A 177 -4.37 -9.41 25.28
N LEU A 178 -3.88 -8.28 24.75
CA LEU A 178 -3.33 -8.18 23.39
C LEU A 178 -1.94 -8.81 23.23
N SER A 179 -1.15 -8.84 24.31
CA SER A 179 0.18 -9.49 24.33
C SER A 179 0.10 -11.02 24.21
N GLN A 180 -1.08 -11.63 24.32
CA GLN A 180 -1.20 -13.10 24.33
C GLN A 180 -1.02 -13.68 22.93
N SER A 181 -0.06 -14.59 22.81
CA SER A 181 0.17 -15.40 21.62
C SER A 181 -0.34 -16.83 21.80
N ARG A 182 -0.75 -17.45 20.70
CA ARG A 182 -1.08 -18.88 20.68
C ARG A 182 0.19 -19.72 20.92
N LYS A 183 0.18 -20.61 21.91
CA LYS A 183 1.34 -21.44 22.30
C LYS A 183 1.96 -22.31 21.20
N LYS A 184 1.20 -22.62 20.14
CA LYS A 184 1.63 -23.53 19.07
C LYS A 184 2.49 -22.85 18.00
N ASP A 185 2.10 -21.64 17.60
CA ASP A 185 2.65 -20.97 16.40
C ASP A 185 2.99 -19.50 16.67
N GLU A 186 2.97 -19.06 17.93
CA GLU A 186 3.20 -17.69 18.41
C GLU A 186 2.30 -16.59 17.80
N GLU A 187 1.29 -16.97 17.01
CA GLU A 187 0.39 -16.04 16.34
C GLU A 187 -0.51 -15.25 17.33
N PRO A 188 -0.68 -13.92 17.12
CA PRO A 188 -1.42 -13.02 17.99
C PRO A 188 -2.94 -13.11 17.75
N VAL A 189 -3.60 -14.12 18.32
CA VAL A 189 -5.04 -14.37 18.07
C VAL A 189 -5.93 -13.21 18.53
N ASN A 190 -5.69 -12.68 19.73
CA ASN A 190 -6.51 -11.60 20.30
C ASN A 190 -6.38 -10.30 19.50
N ALA A 191 -5.14 -9.92 19.13
CA ALA A 191 -4.91 -8.76 18.27
C ALA A 191 -5.52 -8.97 16.88
N SER A 192 -5.44 -10.18 16.32
CA SER A 192 -6.03 -10.52 15.02
C SER A 192 -7.56 -10.38 15.02
N LEU A 193 -8.21 -10.70 16.13
CA LEU A 193 -9.66 -10.55 16.26
C LEU A 193 -10.07 -9.07 16.26
N ILE A 194 -9.31 -8.21 16.94
CA ILE A 194 -9.55 -6.76 16.89
C ILE A 194 -9.37 -6.22 15.48
N THR A 195 -8.25 -6.52 14.81
CA THR A 195 -8.00 -6.01 13.47
C THR A 195 -9.03 -6.49 12.45
N CYS A 196 -9.48 -7.76 12.56
CA CYS A 196 -10.58 -8.27 11.73
C CYS A 196 -11.90 -7.55 12.01
N THR A 197 -12.21 -7.26 13.27
CA THR A 197 -13.45 -6.54 13.64
C THR A 197 -13.44 -5.12 13.06
N ILE A 198 -12.32 -4.40 13.19
CA ILE A 198 -12.17 -3.07 12.61
C ILE A 198 -12.31 -3.12 11.08
N ALA A 199 -11.67 -4.09 10.43
CA ALA A 199 -11.78 -4.27 8.99
C ALA A 199 -13.23 -4.51 8.54
N LEU A 200 -14.00 -5.33 9.28
CA LEU A 200 -15.41 -5.59 8.98
C LEU A 200 -16.28 -4.33 9.10
N VAL A 201 -16.00 -3.45 10.06
CA VAL A 201 -16.70 -2.16 10.18
C VAL A 201 -16.47 -1.30 8.94
N PHE A 202 -15.24 -1.18 8.46
CA PHE A 202 -14.94 -0.42 7.25
C PHE A 202 -15.51 -1.06 5.98
N VAL A 203 -15.54 -2.39 5.90
CA VAL A 203 -16.21 -3.09 4.79
C VAL A 203 -17.72 -2.83 4.80
N ALA A 204 -18.35 -2.77 5.97
CA ALA A 204 -19.78 -2.50 6.10
C ALA A 204 -20.19 -1.08 5.64
N LEU A 205 -19.26 -0.12 5.62
CA LEU A 205 -19.52 1.23 5.09
C LEU A 205 -19.75 1.26 3.57
N GLY A 206 -19.27 0.26 2.83
CA GLY A 206 -19.58 0.05 1.40
C GLY A 206 -19.00 1.06 0.40
N ASN A 207 -18.47 2.22 0.86
CA ASN A 207 -17.89 3.25 0.00
C ASN A 207 -16.36 3.21 0.04
N VAL A 208 -15.76 2.71 -1.05
CA VAL A 208 -14.30 2.58 -1.20
C VAL A 208 -13.58 3.92 -1.24
N ASP A 209 -14.18 4.99 -1.76
CA ASP A 209 -13.54 6.31 -1.86
C ASP A 209 -13.39 6.95 -0.47
N VAL A 210 -14.43 6.84 0.37
CA VAL A 210 -14.37 7.31 1.76
C VAL A 210 -13.34 6.51 2.57
N VAL A 211 -13.30 5.19 2.38
CA VAL A 211 -12.31 4.33 3.05
C VAL A 211 -10.88 4.70 2.60
N ALA A 212 -10.67 4.95 1.31
CA ALA A 212 -9.37 5.37 0.77
C ALA A 212 -8.91 6.71 1.37
N GLN A 213 -9.80 7.69 1.48
CA GLN A 213 -9.50 8.98 2.12
C GLN A 213 -9.07 8.80 3.58
N ILE A 214 -9.81 8.01 4.36
CA ILE A 214 -9.48 7.75 5.77
C ILE A 214 -8.10 7.05 5.88
N ILE A 215 -7.83 6.06 5.04
CA ILE A 215 -6.54 5.37 4.99
C ILE A 215 -5.41 6.37 4.70
N SER A 216 -5.61 7.27 3.74
CA SER A 216 -4.64 8.30 3.38
C SER A 216 -4.31 9.23 4.55
N MET A 217 -5.32 9.66 5.32
CA MET A 217 -5.09 10.46 6.53
C MET A 217 -4.16 9.74 7.52
N PHE A 218 -4.45 8.48 7.84
CA PHE A 218 -3.64 7.70 8.79
C PHE A 218 -2.20 7.48 8.28
N PHE A 219 -2.03 7.16 7.00
CA PHE A 219 -0.69 6.95 6.44
C PHE A 219 0.11 8.25 6.32
N MET A 220 -0.51 9.38 5.97
CA MET A 220 0.18 10.67 5.93
C MET A 220 0.66 11.10 7.32
N ILE A 221 -0.18 10.96 8.35
CA ILE A 221 0.22 11.24 9.74
C ILE A 221 1.37 10.31 10.17
N THR A 222 1.29 9.03 9.81
CA THR A 222 2.32 8.04 10.18
C THR A 222 3.66 8.35 9.49
N TYR A 223 3.67 8.57 8.17
CA TYR A 223 4.87 8.91 7.43
C TYR A 223 5.43 10.28 7.81
N GLY A 224 4.56 11.27 8.05
CA GLY A 224 4.94 12.57 8.59
C GLY A 224 5.66 12.44 9.93
N SER A 225 5.09 11.65 10.85
CA SER A 225 5.69 11.37 12.16
C SER A 225 7.03 10.65 12.05
N LEU A 226 7.15 9.65 11.17
CA LEU A 226 8.42 8.94 10.93
C LEU A 226 9.51 9.89 10.39
N CYS A 227 9.16 10.74 9.44
CA CYS A 227 10.08 11.74 8.89
C CYS A 227 10.50 12.77 9.95
N LEU A 228 9.56 13.24 10.76
CA LEU A 228 9.84 14.16 11.86
C LEU A 228 10.78 13.55 12.89
N ILE A 229 10.51 12.31 13.33
CA ILE A 229 11.35 11.59 14.30
C ILE A 229 12.76 11.38 13.73
N SER A 230 12.88 11.03 12.45
CA SER A 230 14.20 10.89 11.80
C SER A 230 14.94 12.22 11.71
N PHE A 231 14.24 13.32 11.41
CA PHE A 231 14.81 14.66 11.39
C PHE A 231 15.30 15.07 12.78
N LEU A 232 14.44 14.95 13.80
CA LEU A 232 14.78 15.33 15.18
C LEU A 232 15.95 14.50 15.73
N ASN A 233 16.02 13.19 15.45
CA ASN A 233 17.16 12.36 15.88
C ASN A 233 18.48 12.72 15.19
N HIS A 234 18.43 13.22 13.95
CA HIS A 234 19.63 13.67 13.25
C HIS A 234 20.26 14.89 13.93
N PHE A 235 19.45 15.80 14.48
CA PHE A 235 19.93 16.99 15.20
C PHE A 235 20.12 16.75 16.71
N GLY A 236 19.30 15.90 17.32
CA GLY A 236 19.29 15.61 18.75
C GLY A 236 20.42 14.69 19.24
N SER A 237 21.21 14.10 18.34
CA SER A 237 22.41 13.29 18.63
C SER A 237 22.20 12.25 19.75
N SER A 238 21.08 11.51 19.74
CA SER A 238 20.86 10.45 20.72
C SER A 238 21.95 9.36 20.58
N PRO A 239 22.61 8.91 21.67
CA PRO A 239 23.75 7.99 21.60
C PRO A 239 23.45 6.65 20.89
N SER A 240 22.17 6.26 20.88
CA SER A 240 21.65 5.05 20.26
C SER A 240 21.33 5.19 18.76
N TYR A 241 21.26 6.41 18.22
CA TYR A 241 20.92 6.64 16.82
C TYR A 241 22.15 6.53 15.90
N ARG A 242 22.39 5.33 15.37
CA ARG A 242 23.47 5.04 14.41
C ARG A 242 22.89 4.37 13.15
N PRO A 243 22.27 5.12 12.23
CA PRO A 243 21.63 4.52 11.06
C PRO A 243 22.67 3.88 10.13
N SER A 244 22.43 2.63 9.74
CA SER A 244 23.25 1.93 8.74
C SER A 244 23.10 2.53 7.34
N PHE A 245 21.91 3.07 7.03
CA PHE A 245 21.61 3.80 5.80
C PHE A 245 21.61 5.31 6.07
N LYS A 246 22.58 6.02 5.49
CA LYS A 246 22.73 7.47 5.66
C LYS A 246 21.81 8.22 4.70
N SER A 247 20.62 8.59 5.17
CA SER A 247 19.74 9.53 4.46
C SER A 247 20.12 10.98 4.77
N LYS A 248 19.89 11.90 3.82
CA LYS A 248 20.12 13.34 4.02
C LYS A 248 18.93 13.96 4.76
N TRP A 249 19.22 14.75 5.81
CA TRP A 249 18.22 15.35 6.70
C TRP A 249 17.17 16.22 6.00
N PHE A 250 17.55 16.92 4.91
CA PHE A 250 16.63 17.78 4.17
C PHE A 250 15.49 17.00 3.51
N ILE A 251 15.69 15.70 3.19
CA ILE A 251 14.66 14.86 2.56
C ILE A 251 13.52 14.62 3.54
N SER A 252 13.86 14.28 4.80
CA SER A 252 12.88 14.07 5.86
C SER A 252 12.14 15.36 6.23
N LEU A 253 12.85 16.50 6.26
CA LEU A 253 12.24 17.80 6.55
C LEU A 253 11.27 18.23 5.45
N ASN A 254 11.67 18.12 4.18
CA ASN A 254 10.84 18.51 3.04
C ASN A 254 9.54 17.71 3.03
N TRP A 255 9.61 16.40 3.27
CA TRP A 255 8.41 15.56 3.36
C TRP A 255 7.48 15.97 4.50
N PHE A 256 8.03 16.19 5.71
CA PHE A 256 7.22 16.62 6.85
C PHE A 256 6.55 17.99 6.62
N CYS A 257 7.27 18.95 6.04
CA CYS A 257 6.71 20.28 5.75
C CYS A 257 5.62 20.26 4.68
N ASN A 258 5.73 19.40 3.65
CA ASN A 258 4.76 19.35 2.56
C ASN A 258 3.56 18.45 2.85
N PHE A 259 3.74 17.36 3.62
CA PHE A 259 2.72 16.32 3.81
C PHE A 259 2.39 16.03 5.28
N GLY A 260 3.25 16.40 6.22
CA GLY A 260 3.03 16.19 7.67
C GLY A 260 2.35 17.37 8.37
N LEU A 261 2.59 18.59 7.89
CA LEU A 261 1.95 19.82 8.39
C LEU A 261 0.75 20.18 7.49
N GLY A 262 -0.40 19.55 7.76
CA GLY A 262 -1.73 20.08 7.44
C GLY A 262 -1.98 20.58 6.02
N ASN A 263 -2.16 19.64 5.07
CA ASN A 263 -3.13 19.79 3.99
C ASN A 263 -4.01 18.52 3.97
N VAL A 264 -4.59 18.23 5.13
CA VAL A 264 -5.69 17.25 5.28
C VAL A 264 -6.97 18.04 5.47
#